data_AF-A0A841V0P5-F1
#
_entry.id   AF-A0A841V0P5-F1
#
_cell.length_a   1.000
_cell.length_b   1.000
_cell.length_c   1.000
_cell.angle_alpha   90.00
_cell.angle_beta   90.00
_cell.angle_gamma   90.00
#
_symmetry.space_group_name_H-M   'P 1'
#
loop_
_entity.id
_entity.type
_entity.pdbx_description
1 polymer ?
#
loop_
_entity_poly.entity_id
_entity_poly.type
_entity_poly.pdbx_seq_one_letter_code
_entity_poly.pdbx_strand_id
1 'polypeptide(L)'
;MNQKAVPPNRPSQPQIQLTELSSSTQKMAQETKDILKTIRSLTGGLRSYPIRELVKEAEDFGKYLKNQNVKTNQIRKFLDAINRVKIDLSQLYYSSELDFRGENLEEKIPENFKGKISEIETDIVMLKPKLAYGASRASKKSEEEALKKMEDVLSLAIDKIQTDIETVKHFQNFQLDFERLVNLIESIIAYHKEQGGE
;
A
#
# COMPACT_ATOMS: atom_id res chain seq x y z
N MET A 1 51.58 9.25 -56.70
CA MET A 1 50.14 9.52 -56.47
C MET A 1 49.49 8.28 -55.89
N ASN A 2 48.55 8.49 -54.96
CA ASN A 2 47.65 7.56 -54.28
C ASN A 2 48.09 7.02 -52.91
N GLN A 3 48.00 7.89 -51.91
CA GLN A 3 47.75 7.51 -50.52
C GLN A 3 46.30 7.02 -50.39
N LYS A 4 46.08 5.78 -49.95
CA LYS A 4 44.76 5.26 -49.58
C LYS A 4 44.38 5.82 -48.20
N ALA A 5 43.31 6.60 -48.15
CA ALA A 5 42.72 7.09 -46.91
C ALA A 5 42.11 5.93 -46.10
N VAL A 6 42.50 5.82 -44.83
CA VAL A 6 41.86 4.96 -43.83
C VAL A 6 40.58 5.67 -43.35
N PRO A 7 39.41 5.00 -43.29
CA PRO A 7 38.19 5.63 -42.82
C PRO A 7 38.26 5.95 -41.31
N PRO A 8 37.65 7.05 -40.85
CA PRO A 8 37.68 7.43 -39.45
C PRO A 8 36.91 6.42 -38.59
N ASN A 9 37.54 6.03 -37.49
CA ASN A 9 37.00 5.14 -36.47
C ASN A 9 35.70 5.77 -35.90
N ARG A 10 34.57 5.09 -36.06
CA ARG A 10 33.26 5.54 -35.56
C ARG A 10 33.26 5.31 -34.03
N PRO A 11 33.05 6.34 -33.18
CA PRO A 11 33.00 6.13 -31.74
C PRO A 11 31.85 5.17 -31.41
N SER A 12 32.18 4.06 -30.74
CA SER A 12 31.20 3.11 -30.20
C SER A 12 30.33 3.83 -29.17
N GLN A 13 29.04 4.01 -29.48
CA GLN A 13 28.06 4.52 -28.52
C GLN A 13 27.86 3.53 -27.36
N PRO A 14 27.49 4.03 -26.15
CA PRO A 14 27.71 3.33 -24.88
C PRO A 14 26.71 2.19 -24.66
N GLN A 15 27.16 0.95 -24.87
CA GLN A 15 26.39 -0.26 -24.49
C GLN A 15 26.12 -0.36 -22.98
N ILE A 16 26.91 0.35 -22.15
CA ILE A 16 26.85 0.27 -20.68
C ILE A 16 25.54 0.84 -20.11
N GLN A 17 24.99 1.92 -20.69
CA GLN A 17 23.76 2.57 -20.20
C GLN A 17 22.49 1.73 -20.42
N LEU A 18 22.44 0.92 -21.48
CA LEU A 18 21.26 0.10 -21.80
C LEU A 18 21.13 -1.09 -20.82
N THR A 19 22.26 -1.66 -20.41
CA THR A 19 22.33 -2.75 -19.43
C THR A 19 21.91 -2.31 -18.03
N GLU A 20 22.33 -1.14 -17.56
CA GLU A 20 21.97 -0.63 -16.22
C GLU A 20 20.48 -0.27 -16.11
N LEU A 21 19.88 0.34 -17.14
CA LEU A 21 18.43 0.59 -17.18
C LEU A 21 17.60 -0.70 -17.18
N SER A 22 18.07 -1.75 -17.87
CA SER A 22 17.38 -3.04 -17.90
C SER A 22 17.42 -3.76 -16.54
N SER A 23 18.55 -3.71 -15.84
CA SER A 23 18.73 -4.36 -14.53
C SER A 23 17.94 -3.67 -13.41
N SER A 24 17.90 -2.33 -13.41
CA SER A 24 17.10 -1.54 -12.44
C SER A 24 15.60 -1.74 -12.62
N THR A 25 15.13 -1.82 -13.88
CA THR A 25 13.72 -2.11 -14.19
C THR A 25 13.31 -3.51 -13.74
N GLN A 26 14.18 -4.51 -13.93
CA GLN A 26 13.94 -5.89 -13.48
C GLN A 26 13.91 -6.00 -11.95
N LYS A 27 14.81 -5.30 -11.26
CA LYS A 27 14.85 -5.25 -9.80
C LYS A 27 13.56 -4.67 -9.20
N MET A 28 13.07 -3.54 -9.72
CA MET A 28 11.83 -2.92 -9.22
C MET A 28 10.57 -3.77 -9.49
N ALA A 29 10.52 -4.46 -10.63
CA ALA A 29 9.44 -5.39 -10.93
C ALA A 29 9.43 -6.60 -9.98
N GLN A 30 10.59 -6.98 -9.45
CA GLN A 30 10.73 -8.02 -8.43
C GLN A 30 10.30 -7.51 -7.04
N GLU A 31 10.72 -6.31 -6.66
CA GLU A 31 10.37 -5.66 -5.39
C GLU A 31 8.83 -5.51 -5.22
N THR A 32 8.08 -5.23 -6.29
CA THR A 32 6.59 -5.21 -6.23
C THR A 32 5.98 -6.60 -6.01
N LYS A 33 6.61 -7.67 -6.51
CA LYS A 33 6.09 -9.04 -6.33
C LYS A 33 6.28 -9.51 -4.90
N ASP A 34 7.32 -9.01 -4.23
CA ASP A 34 7.66 -9.42 -2.87
C ASP A 34 6.58 -8.96 -1.89
N ILE A 35 6.17 -7.68 -1.93
CA ILE A 35 5.09 -7.16 -1.06
C ILE A 35 3.76 -7.91 -1.24
N LEU A 36 3.36 -8.20 -2.49
CA LEU A 36 2.13 -8.97 -2.76
C LEU A 36 2.23 -10.40 -2.21
N LYS A 37 3.39 -11.04 -2.36
CA LYS A 37 3.63 -12.38 -1.84
C LYS A 37 3.57 -12.41 -0.32
N THR A 38 4.21 -11.45 0.33
CA THR A 38 4.21 -11.30 1.79
C THR A 38 2.78 -11.16 2.31
N ILE A 39 2.01 -10.20 1.79
CA ILE A 39 0.61 -10.00 2.21
C ILE A 39 -0.23 -11.26 1.99
N ARG A 40 -0.10 -11.95 0.84
CA ARG A 40 -0.85 -13.20 0.57
C ARG A 40 -0.59 -14.27 1.62
N SER A 41 0.66 -14.38 2.09
CA SER A 41 1.08 -15.42 3.04
C SER A 41 0.60 -15.19 4.48
N LEU A 42 0.10 -13.99 4.81
CA LEU A 42 -0.40 -13.67 6.14
C LEU A 42 -1.65 -14.50 6.47
N THR A 43 -1.62 -15.21 7.59
CA THR A 43 -2.74 -16.04 8.08
C THR A 43 -3.43 -15.46 9.31
N GLY A 44 -2.75 -14.60 10.08
CA GLY A 44 -3.26 -14.02 11.32
C GLY A 44 -3.93 -12.65 11.16
N GLY A 45 -4.52 -12.38 9.98
CA GLY A 45 -4.96 -11.03 9.59
C GLY A 45 -3.79 -10.11 9.21
N LEU A 46 -4.10 -8.90 8.77
CA LEU A 46 -3.09 -7.95 8.31
C LEU A 46 -2.10 -7.60 9.43
N ARG A 47 -2.54 -7.53 10.69
CA ARG A 47 -1.69 -7.23 11.87
C ARG A 47 -0.47 -8.13 12.02
N SER A 48 -0.55 -9.36 11.48
CA SER A 48 0.54 -10.33 11.48
C SER A 48 1.71 -9.96 10.56
N TYR A 49 1.55 -8.93 9.71
CA TYR A 49 2.62 -8.38 8.89
C TYR A 49 3.72 -7.76 9.77
N PRO A 50 4.95 -8.32 9.79
CA PRO A 50 6.01 -7.82 10.65
C PRO A 50 6.38 -6.37 10.31
N ILE A 51 6.37 -5.49 11.31
CA ILE A 51 6.55 -4.04 11.09
C ILE A 51 7.84 -3.69 10.35
N ARG A 52 8.95 -4.38 10.63
CA ARG A 52 10.25 -4.11 9.96
C ARG A 52 10.21 -4.49 8.48
N GLU A 53 9.53 -5.57 8.16
CA GLU A 53 9.37 -6.05 6.78
C GLU A 53 8.41 -5.15 6.01
N LEU A 54 7.28 -4.77 6.64
CA LEU A 54 6.34 -3.79 6.09
C LEU A 54 7.03 -2.48 5.73
N VAL A 55 7.83 -1.91 6.64
CA VAL A 55 8.52 -0.63 6.39
C VAL A 55 9.50 -0.76 5.22
N LYS A 56 10.26 -1.86 5.17
CA LYS A 56 11.20 -2.12 4.06
C LYS A 56 10.47 -2.27 2.72
N GLU A 57 9.41 -3.08 2.67
CA GLU A 57 8.64 -3.30 1.45
C GLU A 57 7.88 -2.04 1.02
N ALA A 58 7.41 -1.23 1.97
CA ALA A 58 6.82 0.08 1.71
C ALA A 58 7.84 1.09 1.15
N GLU A 59 9.09 1.05 1.62
CA GLU A 59 10.21 1.84 1.08
C GLU A 59 10.47 1.50 -0.39
N ASP A 60 10.66 0.21 -0.67
CA ASP A 60 10.90 -0.31 -2.02
C ASP A 60 9.72 0.05 -2.95
N PHE A 61 8.48 -0.08 -2.47
CA PHE A 61 7.28 0.27 -3.22
C PHE A 61 7.11 1.79 -3.42
N GLY A 62 7.39 2.62 -2.41
CA GLY A 62 7.34 4.08 -2.52
C GLY A 62 8.32 4.61 -3.57
N LYS A 63 9.55 4.06 -3.60
CA LYS A 63 10.54 4.31 -4.65
C LYS A 63 10.03 3.94 -6.03
N TYR A 64 9.41 2.75 -6.15
CA TYR A 64 8.81 2.30 -7.40
C TYR A 64 7.76 3.31 -7.92
N LEU A 65 6.81 3.73 -7.07
CA LEU A 65 5.77 4.69 -7.46
C LEU A 65 6.37 6.03 -7.92
N LYS A 66 7.38 6.53 -7.22
CA LYS A 66 8.08 7.77 -7.60
C LYS A 66 8.74 7.63 -8.97
N ASN A 67 9.40 6.51 -9.24
CA ASN A 67 10.06 6.25 -10.52
C ASN A 67 9.06 6.13 -11.68
N GLN A 68 7.81 5.77 -11.40
CA GLN A 68 6.72 5.79 -12.37
C GLN A 68 6.06 7.16 -12.53
N ASN A 69 6.60 8.20 -11.85
CA ASN A 69 6.07 9.57 -11.82
C ASN A 69 4.65 9.68 -11.26
N VAL A 70 4.25 8.77 -10.37
CA VAL A 70 2.99 8.90 -9.62
C VAL A 70 3.08 10.14 -8.75
N LYS A 71 2.06 11.01 -8.83
CA LYS A 71 2.02 12.24 -8.04
C LYS A 71 1.55 11.95 -6.62
N THR A 72 2.15 12.61 -5.63
CA THR A 72 1.76 12.50 -4.21
C THR A 72 0.29 12.81 -4.03
N ASN A 73 -0.28 13.75 -4.78
CA ASN A 73 -1.71 14.08 -4.69
C ASN A 73 -2.63 12.88 -5.02
N GLN A 74 -2.19 11.93 -5.85
CA GLN A 74 -2.97 10.74 -6.16
C GLN A 74 -2.95 9.76 -4.99
N ILE A 75 -1.80 9.59 -4.35
CA ILE A 75 -1.63 8.74 -3.17
C ILE A 75 -2.32 9.38 -1.94
N ARG A 76 -2.23 10.70 -1.79
CA ARG A 76 -2.81 11.46 -0.67
C ARG A 76 -4.33 11.40 -0.64
N LYS A 77 -5.01 11.46 -1.79
CA LYS A 77 -6.47 11.29 -1.84
C LYS A 77 -6.93 9.98 -1.19
N PHE A 78 -6.12 8.94 -1.33
CA PHE A 78 -6.38 7.66 -0.69
C PHE A 78 -6.12 7.71 0.82
N LEU A 79 -4.99 8.28 1.23
CA LEU A 79 -4.66 8.52 2.64
C LEU A 79 -5.75 9.35 3.34
N ASP A 80 -6.27 10.40 2.69
CA ASP A 80 -7.34 11.24 3.25
C ASP A 80 -8.63 10.44 3.49
N ALA A 81 -8.96 9.51 2.60
CA ALA A 81 -10.11 8.62 2.78
C ALA A 81 -9.91 7.68 3.98
N ILE A 82 -8.72 7.09 4.11
CA ILE A 82 -8.39 6.21 5.25
C ILE A 82 -8.32 6.96 6.57
N ASN A 83 -7.81 8.19 6.57
CA ASN A 83 -7.76 9.00 7.77
C ASN A 83 -9.16 9.34 8.31
N ARG A 84 -10.17 9.46 7.43
CA ARG A 84 -11.57 9.59 7.86
C ARG A 84 -12.04 8.34 8.59
N VAL A 85 -11.84 7.16 7.97
CA VAL A 85 -12.17 5.87 8.61
C VAL A 85 -11.44 5.70 9.95
N LYS A 86 -10.17 6.11 10.04
CA LYS A 86 -9.39 6.10 11.29
C LYS A 86 -10.03 6.97 12.37
N ILE A 87 -10.55 8.14 12.00
CA ILE A 87 -11.28 9.02 12.92
C ILE A 87 -12.57 8.35 13.37
N ASP A 88 -13.36 7.80 12.44
CA ASP A 88 -14.64 7.16 12.75
C ASP A 88 -14.47 5.95 13.67
N LEU A 89 -13.46 5.11 13.41
CA LEU A 89 -13.09 3.99 14.27
C LEU A 89 -12.62 4.44 15.65
N SER A 90 -11.83 5.52 15.72
CA SER A 90 -11.39 6.08 17.00
C SER A 90 -12.58 6.61 17.81
N GLN A 91 -13.50 7.33 17.17
CA GLN A 91 -14.72 7.83 17.80
C GLN A 91 -15.61 6.69 18.30
N LEU A 92 -15.75 5.63 17.51
CA LEU A 92 -16.49 4.44 17.94
C LEU A 92 -15.86 3.81 19.19
N TYR A 93 -14.54 3.66 19.20
CA TYR A 93 -13.78 3.13 20.33
C TYR A 93 -13.92 3.98 21.61
N TYR A 94 -13.86 5.31 21.51
CA TYR A 94 -13.99 6.18 22.68
C TYR A 94 -15.42 6.37 23.16
N SER A 95 -16.42 6.15 22.28
CA SER A 95 -17.84 6.30 22.62
C SER A 95 -18.49 5.01 23.15
N SER A 96 -17.80 3.87 23.07
CA SER A 96 -18.28 2.62 23.63
C SER A 96 -18.14 2.60 25.14
N GLU A 97 -19.14 2.07 25.84
CA GLU A 97 -19.05 1.74 27.28
C GLU A 97 -18.26 0.44 27.54
N LEU A 98 -17.84 -0.24 26.47
CA LEU A 98 -17.10 -1.50 26.54
C LEU A 98 -15.64 -1.24 26.93
N ASP A 99 -15.13 -2.00 27.90
CA ASP A 99 -13.72 -2.00 28.25
C ASP A 99 -12.92 -2.85 27.26
N PHE A 100 -12.66 -2.28 26.09
CA PHE A 100 -11.78 -2.89 25.09
C PHE A 100 -10.30 -2.97 25.53
N ARG A 101 -9.96 -2.49 26.74
CA ARG A 101 -8.62 -2.60 27.34
C ARG A 101 -8.61 -3.60 28.50
N GLY A 102 -9.76 -4.16 28.84
CA GLY A 102 -9.93 -5.09 29.94
C GLY A 102 -9.36 -6.47 29.64
N GLU A 103 -9.25 -7.29 30.69
CA GLU A 103 -8.68 -8.63 30.58
C GLU A 103 -9.64 -9.64 29.93
N ASN A 104 -10.95 -9.34 29.88
CA ASN A 104 -11.95 -10.27 29.35
C ASN A 104 -12.13 -10.17 27.83
N LEU A 105 -11.15 -10.71 27.10
CA LEU A 105 -11.12 -10.65 25.64
C LEU A 105 -12.25 -11.45 24.95
N GLU A 106 -12.89 -12.39 25.66
CA GLU A 106 -13.96 -13.23 25.11
C GLU A 106 -15.36 -12.67 25.40
N GLU A 107 -15.46 -11.49 26.01
CA GLU A 107 -16.72 -10.77 26.17
C GLU A 107 -17.35 -10.50 24.79
N LYS A 108 -18.65 -10.81 24.68
CA LYS A 108 -19.40 -10.64 23.44
C LYS A 108 -19.65 -9.18 23.14
N ILE A 109 -19.55 -8.83 21.87
CA ILE A 109 -19.90 -7.49 21.40
C ILE A 109 -21.44 -7.34 21.41
N PRO A 110 -21.99 -6.27 22.03
CA PRO A 110 -23.40 -5.93 21.97
C PRO A 110 -23.89 -5.71 20.53
N GLU A 111 -25.11 -6.15 20.22
CA GLU A 111 -25.65 -6.12 18.86
C GLU A 111 -25.75 -4.71 18.27
N ASN A 112 -26.08 -3.71 19.10
CA ASN A 112 -26.13 -2.30 18.70
C ASN A 112 -24.74 -1.75 18.33
N PHE A 113 -23.66 -2.35 18.85
CA PHE A 113 -22.29 -1.97 18.50
C PHE A 113 -21.85 -2.61 17.18
N LYS A 114 -22.31 -3.84 16.88
CA LYS A 114 -22.03 -4.52 15.60
C LYS A 114 -22.49 -3.72 14.39
N GLY A 115 -23.65 -3.07 14.46
CA GLY A 115 -24.15 -2.21 13.38
C GLY A 115 -23.16 -1.08 13.01
N LYS A 116 -22.60 -0.39 14.01
CA LYS A 116 -21.60 0.67 13.80
C LYS A 116 -20.27 0.13 13.27
N ILE A 117 -19.86 -1.06 13.70
CA ILE A 117 -18.68 -1.73 13.14
C ILE A 117 -18.90 -2.03 11.65
N SER A 118 -20.09 -2.53 11.29
CA SER A 118 -20.43 -2.86 9.89
C SER A 118 -20.41 -1.64 8.97
N GLU A 119 -20.80 -0.46 9.47
CA GLU A 119 -20.65 0.80 8.74
C GLU A 119 -19.17 1.12 8.45
N ILE A 120 -18.29 0.97 9.44
CA ILE A 120 -16.85 1.18 9.28
C ILE A 120 -16.23 0.15 8.33
N GLU A 121 -16.61 -1.13 8.47
CA GLU A 121 -16.20 -2.19 7.54
C GLU A 121 -16.59 -1.84 6.11
N THR A 122 -17.81 -1.35 5.90
CA THR A 122 -18.29 -0.90 4.59
C THR A 122 -17.40 0.21 4.04
N ASP A 123 -17.06 1.21 4.86
CA ASP A 123 -16.19 2.30 4.44
C ASP A 123 -14.77 1.81 4.09
N ILE A 124 -14.23 0.85 4.84
CA ILE A 124 -12.95 0.20 4.54
C ILE A 124 -13.02 -0.54 3.19
N VAL A 125 -14.05 -1.36 2.95
CA VAL A 125 -14.18 -2.12 1.71
C VAL A 125 -14.36 -1.17 0.51
N MET A 126 -15.08 -0.06 0.70
CA MET A 126 -15.30 0.97 -0.32
C MET A 126 -14.04 1.78 -0.69
N LEU A 127 -12.92 1.55 -0.01
CA LEU A 127 -11.61 2.04 -0.43
C LEU A 127 -11.14 1.38 -1.73
N LYS A 128 -11.49 0.11 -1.99
CA LYS A 128 -11.10 -0.61 -3.21
C LYS A 128 -11.61 0.05 -4.50
N PRO A 129 -12.91 0.35 -4.67
CA PRO A 129 -13.38 1.05 -5.86
C PRO A 129 -12.79 2.45 -6.00
N LYS A 130 -12.44 3.14 -4.90
CA LYS A 130 -11.74 4.43 -4.96
C LYS A 130 -10.32 4.28 -5.53
N LEU A 131 -9.60 3.21 -5.17
CA LEU A 131 -8.30 2.88 -5.75
C LEU A 131 -8.42 2.59 -7.25
N ALA A 132 -9.34 1.71 -7.63
CA ALA A 132 -9.59 1.33 -9.03
C ALA A 132 -9.88 2.54 -9.91
N TYR A 133 -10.77 3.43 -9.44
CA TYR A 133 -11.09 4.66 -10.13
C TYR A 133 -9.88 5.61 -10.22
N GLY A 134 -9.10 5.73 -9.15
CA GLY A 134 -7.88 6.52 -9.13
C GLY A 134 -6.87 6.04 -10.17
N ALA A 135 -6.67 4.72 -10.27
CA ALA A 135 -5.79 4.09 -11.23
C ALA A 135 -6.26 4.31 -12.67
N SER A 136 -7.54 4.06 -12.97
CA SER A 136 -8.09 4.18 -14.33
C SER A 136 -8.12 5.61 -14.88
N ARG A 137 -7.94 6.63 -14.03
CA ARG A 137 -7.94 8.05 -14.39
C ARG A 137 -6.55 8.61 -14.65
N ALA A 138 -5.51 7.80 -14.49
CA ALA A 138 -4.13 8.22 -14.79
C ALA A 138 -3.99 8.62 -16.26
N SER A 139 -3.21 9.67 -16.51
CA SER A 139 -3.07 10.22 -17.86
C SER A 139 -1.98 9.52 -18.68
N LYS A 140 -1.02 8.88 -18.01
CA LYS A 140 0.08 8.13 -18.64
C LYS A 140 -0.06 6.65 -18.34
N LYS A 141 0.23 5.80 -19.33
CA LYS A 141 0.18 4.34 -19.18
C LYS A 141 1.07 3.81 -18.05
N SER A 142 2.29 4.32 -17.92
CA SER A 142 3.21 3.91 -16.84
C SER A 142 2.69 4.24 -15.43
N GLU A 143 2.00 5.37 -15.31
CA GLU A 143 1.39 5.85 -14.08
C GLU A 143 0.13 5.01 -13.76
N GLU A 144 -0.69 4.71 -14.76
CA GLU A 144 -1.83 3.79 -14.65
C GLU A 144 -1.38 2.41 -14.16
N GLU A 145 -0.34 1.83 -14.76
CA GLU A 145 0.22 0.54 -14.37
C GLU A 145 0.75 0.53 -12.93
N ALA A 146 1.40 1.63 -12.51
CA ALA A 146 1.87 1.80 -11.14
C ALA A 146 0.73 1.92 -10.13
N LEU A 147 -0.31 2.68 -10.47
CA LEU A 147 -1.49 2.85 -9.63
C LEU A 147 -2.33 1.57 -9.55
N LYS A 148 -2.39 0.77 -10.63
CA LYS A 148 -2.98 -0.58 -10.60
C LYS A 148 -2.23 -1.51 -9.66
N LYS A 149 -0.90 -1.47 -9.66
CA LYS A 149 -0.11 -2.23 -8.67
C LYS A 149 -0.36 -1.77 -7.24
N MET A 150 -0.53 -0.46 -7.02
CA MET A 150 -0.92 0.07 -5.71
C MET A 150 -2.32 -0.38 -5.32
N GLU A 151 -3.27 -0.38 -6.25
CA GLU A 151 -4.60 -0.95 -6.08
C GLU A 151 -4.53 -2.42 -5.68
N ASP A 152 -3.73 -3.24 -6.37
CA ASP A 152 -3.55 -4.66 -6.06
C ASP A 152 -3.00 -4.87 -4.64
N VAL A 153 -1.95 -4.13 -4.28
CA VAL A 153 -1.31 -4.22 -2.94
C VAL A 153 -2.30 -3.85 -1.84
N LEU A 154 -2.99 -2.73 -1.99
CA LEU A 154 -3.84 -2.19 -0.93
C LEU A 154 -5.18 -2.92 -0.86
N SER A 155 -5.74 -3.37 -1.99
CA SER A 155 -6.93 -4.20 -2.00
C SER A 155 -6.68 -5.53 -1.31
N LEU A 156 -5.53 -6.15 -1.59
CA LEU A 156 -5.11 -7.38 -0.93
C LEU A 156 -4.86 -7.17 0.57
N ALA A 157 -4.29 -6.04 0.97
CA ALA A 157 -4.12 -5.70 2.39
C ALA A 157 -5.48 -5.51 3.09
N ILE A 158 -6.44 -4.84 2.43
CA ILE A 158 -7.82 -4.70 2.92
C ILE A 158 -8.47 -6.07 3.09
N ASP A 159 -8.28 -7.00 2.14
CA ASP A 159 -8.78 -8.39 2.24
C ASP A 159 -8.19 -9.19 3.40
N LYS A 160 -7.13 -8.71 4.03
CA LYS A 160 -6.54 -9.34 5.23
C LYS A 160 -7.07 -8.77 6.54
N ILE A 161 -7.93 -7.74 6.50
CA ILE A 161 -8.60 -7.24 7.70
C ILE A 161 -9.68 -8.24 8.11
N GLN A 162 -9.63 -8.72 9.34
CA GLN A 162 -10.64 -9.63 9.88
C GLN A 162 -11.88 -8.86 10.32
N THR A 163 -13.05 -9.21 9.78
CA THR A 163 -14.30 -8.46 10.00
C THR A 163 -15.38 -9.26 10.74
N ASP A 164 -15.12 -10.53 11.08
CA ASP A 164 -16.02 -11.34 11.90
C ASP A 164 -15.95 -10.94 13.39
N ILE A 165 -16.62 -9.84 13.75
CA ILE A 165 -16.51 -9.21 15.08
C ILE A 165 -17.56 -9.73 16.07
N GLU A 166 -17.22 -10.83 16.74
CA GLU A 166 -18.08 -11.42 17.78
C GLU A 166 -17.69 -11.05 19.22
N THR A 167 -16.40 -10.81 19.48
CA THR A 167 -15.86 -10.61 20.84
C THR A 167 -14.95 -9.40 20.89
N VAL A 168 -14.63 -8.94 22.11
CA VAL A 168 -13.64 -7.88 22.37
C VAL A 168 -12.31 -8.18 21.66
N LYS A 169 -11.86 -9.44 21.69
CA LYS A 169 -10.66 -9.90 20.98
C LYS A 169 -10.76 -9.69 19.47
N HIS A 170 -11.89 -10.05 18.87
CA HIS A 170 -12.10 -9.85 17.43
C HIS A 170 -12.05 -8.37 17.08
N PHE A 171 -12.65 -7.52 17.91
CA PHE A 171 -12.61 -6.07 17.69
C PHE A 171 -11.19 -5.51 17.84
N GLN A 172 -10.42 -5.90 18.86
CA GLN A 172 -9.00 -5.53 18.99
C GLN A 172 -8.18 -5.99 17.76
N ASN A 173 -8.42 -7.21 17.29
CA ASN A 173 -7.77 -7.75 16.09
C ASN A 173 -8.09 -6.92 14.84
N PHE A 174 -9.34 -6.53 14.66
CA PHE A 174 -9.78 -5.62 13.58
C PHE A 174 -9.09 -4.26 13.67
N GLN A 175 -9.01 -3.68 14.88
CA GLN A 175 -8.30 -2.42 15.09
C GLN A 175 -6.81 -2.53 14.73
N LEU A 176 -6.14 -3.60 15.16
CA LEU A 176 -4.74 -3.85 14.85
C LEU A 176 -4.50 -4.12 13.36
N ASP A 177 -5.43 -4.83 12.69
CA ASP A 177 -5.38 -5.03 11.24
C ASP A 177 -5.49 -3.70 10.50
N PHE A 178 -6.47 -2.87 10.89
CA PHE A 178 -6.66 -1.54 10.30
C PHE A 178 -5.47 -0.61 10.57
N GLU A 179 -4.92 -0.61 11.78
CA GLU A 179 -3.70 0.15 12.10
C GLU A 179 -2.52 -0.29 11.24
N ARG A 180 -2.39 -1.60 10.97
CA ARG A 180 -1.34 -2.11 10.08
C ARG A 180 -1.54 -1.64 8.64
N LEU A 181 -2.78 -1.54 8.15
CA LEU A 181 -3.08 -0.94 6.84
C LEU A 181 -2.67 0.53 6.79
N VAL A 182 -3.02 1.31 7.81
CA VAL A 182 -2.63 2.72 7.92
C VAL A 182 -1.11 2.86 7.89
N ASN A 183 -0.41 2.08 8.70
CA ASN A 183 1.06 2.06 8.75
C ASN A 183 1.69 1.77 7.39
N LEU A 184 1.15 0.80 6.64
CA LEU A 184 1.62 0.48 5.28
C LEU A 184 1.53 1.70 4.36
N ILE A 185 0.39 2.39 4.36
CA ILE A 185 0.11 3.49 3.44
C ILE A 185 0.89 4.74 3.80
N GLU A 186 0.94 5.07 5.10
CA GLU A 186 1.75 6.19 5.60
C GLU A 186 3.23 5.96 5.27
N SER A 187 3.73 4.72 5.40
CA SER A 187 5.11 4.36 5.04
C SER A 187 5.36 4.51 3.54
N ILE A 188 4.48 3.99 2.68
CA ILE A 188 4.60 4.14 1.22
C ILE A 188 4.68 5.63 0.83
N ILE A 189 3.81 6.47 1.40
CA ILE A 189 3.80 7.91 1.13
C ILE A 189 5.06 8.59 1.65
N ALA A 190 5.50 8.24 2.85
CA ALA A 190 6.71 8.82 3.45
C ALA A 190 7.94 8.59 2.56
N TYR A 191 8.16 7.35 2.11
CA TYR A 191 9.27 7.02 1.24
C TYR A 191 9.09 7.52 -0.20
N HIS A 192 7.87 7.57 -0.72
CA HIS A 192 7.61 8.25 -2.00
C HIS A 192 8.02 9.73 -1.96
N LYS A 193 7.65 10.45 -0.89
CA LYS A 193 8.02 11.85 -0.68
C LYS A 193 9.51 12.05 -0.43
N GLU A 194 10.14 11.17 0.36
CA GLU A 194 11.60 11.21 0.61
C GLU A 194 12.40 11.18 -0.71
N GLN A 195 11.92 10.42 -1.70
CA GLN A 195 12.55 10.29 -3.01
C GLN A 195 12.23 11.45 -3.98
N GLY A 196 11.63 12.53 -3.47
CA GLY A 196 11.29 13.73 -4.23
C GLY A 196 9.95 13.65 -4.97
N GLY A 197 9.02 12.82 -4.51
CA GLY A 197 7.65 12.80 -5.04
C GLY A 197 6.90 14.12 -4.79
N GLU A 198 6.26 14.66 -5.84
CA GLU A 198 5.46 15.89 -5.82
C GLU A 198 3.96 15.64 -5.61
#